data_AF-A0A7J8YH44-F1
#
_entry.id   AF-A0A7J8YH44-F1
#
_cell.length_a   1.000
_cell.length_b   1.000
_cell.length_c   1.000
_cell.angle_alpha   90.00
_cell.angle_beta   90.00
_cell.angle_gamma   90.00
#
_symmetry.space_group_name_H-M   'P 1'
#
loop_
_entity.id
_entity.type
_entity.pdbx_description
1 polymer ?
#
loop_
_entity_poly.entity_id
_entity_poly.type
_entity_poly.pdbx_seq_one_letter_code
_entity_poly.pdbx_strand_id
1 'polypeptide(L)'
;MPKFQVFLSYSSSKLTRLCHILSVNPFWTRILYFAFLSLLGFWGLNVLEPRTDSFKPRKFDLFFTSVSATTVSSMSTVEMEILSNPQLIIMTILMFIGGEGFTSMAGLFLSNFISEKNNVIDDGEIELGNPKPENLNPEQLAQNKGETFNNGEHLLYHSIMFLGFVILGYLLIVNILGSAMVFLYISFVSSARSTLKSKGLNLFTFSIFTTISSFTNCGFIPTNENMVVFNKNSGLLLVIIAVALLGNPLFPMCLRFSIWVMGKCVNKVGDYCDYLLKNTREIGFPHLFTTRRSCCVVGTALVFVVVQAVLFFAMEWNSASLKELNPFERTIGVLFQSVNTSQAGETIVNLPAMSTVILVVITIIM
;
A
#
# COMPACT_ATOMS: atom_id res chain seq x y z
N MET A 1 3.26 29.88 42.23
CA MET A 1 3.65 29.01 41.10
C MET A 1 3.85 27.49 41.42
N PRO A 2 3.36 26.87 42.53
CA PRO A 2 3.54 25.42 42.71
C PRO A 2 2.37 24.55 42.16
N LYS A 3 1.18 25.12 41.91
CA LYS A 3 0.01 24.35 41.44
C LYS A 3 0.05 23.97 39.94
N PHE A 4 0.88 24.63 39.14
CA PHE A 4 0.99 24.36 37.69
C PHE A 4 1.94 23.19 37.38
N GLN A 5 2.99 22.99 38.20
CA GLN A 5 3.91 21.86 38.06
C GLN A 5 3.26 20.51 38.42
N VAL A 6 2.34 20.48 39.38
CA VAL A 6 1.61 19.26 39.75
C VAL A 6 0.65 18.83 38.63
N PHE A 7 0.06 19.78 37.90
CA PHE A 7 -0.83 19.49 36.77
C PHE A 7 -0.06 18.94 35.55
N LEU A 8 1.14 19.47 35.29
CA LEU A 8 2.06 18.96 34.25
C LEU A 8 2.59 17.54 34.58
N SER A 9 2.91 17.26 35.84
CA SER A 9 3.36 15.93 36.28
C SER A 9 2.23 14.88 36.26
N TYR A 10 1.01 15.27 36.64
CA TYR A 10 -0.16 14.38 36.60
C TYR A 10 -0.62 14.07 35.18
N SER A 11 -0.58 15.06 34.27
CA SER A 11 -0.85 14.88 32.84
C SER A 11 0.19 13.97 32.16
N SER A 12 1.46 14.12 32.53
CA SER A 12 2.55 13.25 32.08
C SER A 12 2.31 11.79 32.45
N SER A 13 1.84 11.47 33.66
CA SER A 13 1.58 10.08 34.07
C SER A 13 0.45 9.40 33.28
N LYS A 14 -0.61 10.15 32.92
CA LYS A 14 -1.70 9.64 32.08
C LYS A 14 -1.28 9.52 30.62
N LEU A 15 -0.50 10.46 30.11
CA LEU A 15 0.08 10.38 28.77
C LEU A 15 1.06 9.20 28.65
N THR A 16 1.85 8.93 29.69
CA THR A 16 2.77 7.80 29.73
C THR A 16 2.01 6.47 29.82
N ARG A 17 0.94 6.38 30.62
CA ARG A 17 0.03 5.21 30.62
C ARG A 17 -0.72 5.03 29.30
N LEU A 18 -1.14 6.12 28.65
CA LEU A 18 -1.77 6.08 27.33
C LEU A 18 -0.76 5.59 26.29
N CYS A 19 0.46 6.12 26.28
CA CYS A 19 1.56 5.64 25.43
C CYS A 19 1.90 4.19 25.71
N HIS A 20 1.81 3.72 26.96
CA HIS A 20 2.04 2.34 27.34
C HIS A 20 0.88 1.41 26.90
N ILE A 21 -0.37 1.85 27.00
CA ILE A 21 -1.53 1.10 26.47
C ILE A 21 -1.46 1.04 24.93
N LEU A 22 -0.99 2.12 24.30
CA LEU A 22 -0.78 2.23 22.86
C LEU A 22 0.43 1.45 22.34
N SER A 23 1.44 1.21 23.19
CA SER A 23 2.60 0.38 22.84
C SER A 23 2.35 -1.11 23.06
N VAL A 24 1.39 -1.47 23.91
CA VAL A 24 1.10 -2.88 24.26
C VAL A 24 0.15 -3.55 23.25
N ASN A 25 -0.71 -2.79 22.54
CA ASN A 25 -1.71 -3.40 21.66
C ASN A 25 -1.64 -2.88 20.21
N PRO A 26 -1.13 -3.71 19.25
CA PRO A 26 -0.88 -3.29 17.87
C PRO A 26 -2.15 -2.85 17.12
N PHE A 27 -3.33 -3.26 17.58
CA PHE A 27 -4.61 -2.83 17.02
C PHE A 27 -4.87 -1.33 17.23
N TRP A 28 -4.72 -0.85 18.46
CA TRP A 28 -4.97 0.55 18.80
C TRP A 28 -3.94 1.48 18.15
N THR A 29 -2.70 1.02 18.04
CA THR A 29 -1.64 1.76 17.34
C THR A 29 -1.99 1.98 15.87
N ARG A 30 -2.53 0.97 15.18
CA ARG A 30 -2.98 1.09 13.78
C ARG A 30 -4.18 2.01 13.64
N ILE A 31 -5.18 1.93 14.54
CA ILE A 31 -6.33 2.85 14.53
C ILE A 31 -5.86 4.29 14.69
N LEU A 32 -4.99 4.57 15.66
CA LEU A 32 -4.47 5.92 15.86
C LEU A 32 -3.64 6.40 14.66
N TYR A 33 -2.85 5.51 14.04
CA TYR A 33 -2.11 5.84 12.83
C TYR A 33 -3.03 6.33 11.71
N PHE A 34 -4.08 5.57 11.38
CA PHE A 34 -5.03 5.96 10.33
C PHE A 34 -5.82 7.23 10.71
N ALA A 35 -6.27 7.33 11.97
CA ALA A 35 -7.00 8.50 12.45
C ALA A 35 -6.14 9.79 12.39
N PHE A 36 -4.90 9.72 12.87
CA PHE A 36 -3.97 10.84 12.83
C PHE A 36 -3.64 11.25 11.39
N LEU A 37 -3.35 10.28 10.52
CA LEU A 37 -3.01 10.53 9.13
C LEU A 37 -4.19 11.15 8.37
N SER A 38 -5.43 10.69 8.62
CA SER A 38 -6.64 11.28 8.05
C SER A 38 -6.90 12.71 8.56
N LEU A 39 -6.61 13.02 9.82
CA LEU A 39 -6.72 14.38 10.36
C LEU A 39 -5.67 15.32 9.74
N LEU A 40 -4.44 14.84 9.57
CA LEU A 40 -3.35 15.59 8.93
C LEU A 40 -3.67 15.85 7.45
N GLY A 41 -4.18 14.84 6.75
CA GLY A 41 -4.65 14.97 5.38
C GLY A 41 -5.78 15.98 5.24
N PHE A 42 -6.80 15.91 6.10
CA PHE A 42 -7.90 16.87 6.12
C PHE A 42 -7.40 18.30 6.37
N TRP A 43 -6.49 18.47 7.33
CA TRP A 43 -5.88 19.77 7.60
C TRP A 43 -5.16 20.31 6.36
N GLY A 44 -4.34 19.48 5.71
CA GLY A 44 -3.65 19.84 4.46
C GLY A 44 -4.59 20.21 3.32
N LEU A 45 -5.66 19.44 3.10
CA LEU A 45 -6.67 19.72 2.08
C LEU A 45 -7.45 21.01 2.36
N ASN A 46 -7.75 21.29 3.63
CA ASN A 46 -8.55 22.44 4.04
C ASN A 46 -7.77 23.77 4.07
N VAL A 47 -6.44 23.72 4.25
CA VAL A 47 -5.56 24.92 4.18
C VAL A 47 -5.37 25.39 2.74
N LEU A 48 -5.42 24.47 1.77
CA LEU A 48 -5.23 24.77 0.36
C LEU A 48 -6.52 25.24 -0.31
N GLU A 49 -6.37 26.11 -1.30
CA GLU A 49 -7.48 26.57 -2.13
C GLU A 49 -7.78 25.57 -3.27
N PRO A 50 -9.07 25.32 -3.59
CA PRO A 50 -9.47 24.52 -4.73
C PRO A 50 -9.07 25.21 -6.05
N ARG A 51 -9.10 24.47 -7.16
CA ARG A 51 -8.72 24.99 -8.48
C ARG A 51 -9.64 26.09 -8.99
N THR A 52 -10.92 26.04 -8.60
CA THR A 52 -11.94 26.96 -9.11
C THR A 52 -12.60 27.69 -7.95
N ASP A 53 -12.66 29.02 -8.03
CA ASP A 53 -13.27 29.87 -6.99
C ASP A 53 -14.80 29.72 -6.91
N SER A 54 -15.43 29.13 -7.93
CA SER A 54 -16.88 28.99 -8.04
C SER A 54 -17.47 27.99 -7.04
N PHE A 55 -16.69 27.03 -6.56
CA PHE A 55 -17.18 26.00 -5.66
C PHE A 55 -16.11 25.56 -4.66
N LYS A 56 -16.37 25.82 -3.38
CA LYS A 56 -15.55 25.32 -2.27
C LYS A 56 -16.23 24.10 -1.65
N PRO A 57 -15.58 22.92 -1.67
CA PRO A 57 -16.14 21.72 -1.04
C PRO A 57 -16.42 21.94 0.45
N ARG A 58 -17.44 21.27 0.98
CA ARG A 58 -17.72 21.36 2.42
C ARG A 58 -16.57 20.72 3.19
N LYS A 59 -16.29 21.21 4.40
CA LYS A 59 -15.23 20.67 5.25
C LYS A 59 -15.44 19.17 5.55
N PHE A 60 -16.68 18.74 5.72
CA PHE A 60 -17.00 17.33 5.92
C PHE A 60 -16.64 16.48 4.69
N ASP A 61 -16.92 16.98 3.48
CA ASP A 61 -16.60 16.29 2.24
C ASP A 61 -15.08 16.15 2.05
N LEU A 62 -14.31 17.18 2.42
CA LEU A 62 -12.83 17.12 2.43
C LEU A 62 -12.30 16.14 3.48
N PHE A 63 -12.92 16.08 4.66
CA PHE A 63 -12.54 15.11 5.68
C PHE A 63 -12.82 13.68 5.20
N PHE A 64 -14.00 13.43 4.63
CA PHE A 64 -14.35 12.14 4.05
C PHE A 64 -13.37 11.75 2.94
N THR A 65 -13.05 12.68 2.04
CA THR A 65 -12.08 12.46 0.95
C THR A 65 -10.69 12.12 1.50
N SER A 66 -10.24 12.81 2.56
CA SER A 66 -8.97 12.51 3.24
C SER A 66 -8.97 11.13 3.88
N VAL A 67 -10.05 10.77 4.58
CA VAL A 67 -10.21 9.44 5.18
C VAL A 67 -10.15 8.39 4.08
N SER A 68 -10.89 8.58 2.99
CA SER A 68 -10.94 7.61 1.89
C SER A 68 -9.59 7.44 1.18
N ALA A 69 -8.83 8.53 0.99
CA ALA A 69 -7.46 8.46 0.46
C ALA A 69 -6.52 7.69 1.39
N THR A 70 -6.64 7.94 2.69
CA THR A 70 -5.80 7.29 3.71
C THR A 70 -6.14 5.80 3.85
N THR A 71 -7.42 5.43 3.75
CA THR A 71 -7.87 4.05 3.81
C THR A 71 -7.84 3.35 2.45
N VAL A 72 -7.45 4.05 1.39
CA VAL A 72 -7.28 3.50 0.04
C VAL A 72 -8.60 2.91 -0.47
N SER A 73 -9.72 3.58 -0.18
CA SER A 73 -11.09 3.09 -0.49
C SER A 73 -11.72 3.72 -1.74
N SER A 74 -11.11 4.77 -2.29
CA SER A 74 -11.57 5.57 -3.45
C SER A 74 -13.03 6.04 -3.48
N MET A 75 -13.68 6.17 -2.33
CA MET A 75 -14.97 6.84 -2.26
C MET A 75 -14.76 8.36 -2.16
N SER A 76 -15.24 9.10 -3.16
CA SER A 76 -15.20 10.57 -3.13
C SER A 76 -16.59 11.17 -3.14
N THR A 77 -16.81 12.17 -2.27
CA THR A 77 -17.95 13.09 -2.32
C THR A 77 -17.60 14.39 -3.05
N VAL A 78 -16.32 14.58 -3.40
CA VAL A 78 -15.78 15.76 -4.07
C VAL A 78 -15.33 15.37 -5.47
N GLU A 79 -15.70 16.17 -6.46
CA GLU A 79 -15.18 16.04 -7.81
C GLU A 79 -13.66 16.24 -7.84
N MET A 80 -12.93 15.33 -8.48
CA MET A 80 -11.48 15.33 -8.51
C MET A 80 -10.90 16.49 -9.32
N GLU A 81 -11.64 16.97 -10.33
CA GLU A 81 -11.20 18.07 -11.19
C GLU A 81 -11.22 19.43 -10.47
N ILE A 82 -12.03 19.56 -9.41
CA ILE A 82 -12.10 20.76 -8.56
C ILE A 82 -10.86 20.89 -7.67
N LEU A 83 -10.19 19.77 -7.36
CA LEU A 83 -9.02 19.77 -6.49
C LEU A 83 -7.80 20.41 -7.18
N SER A 84 -7.09 21.27 -6.46
CA SER A 84 -5.86 21.90 -6.95
C SER A 84 -4.71 20.89 -7.04
N ASN A 85 -3.68 21.18 -7.83
CA ASN A 85 -2.52 20.30 -7.96
C ASN A 85 -1.86 19.98 -6.60
N PRO A 86 -1.69 20.95 -5.67
CA PRO A 86 -1.18 20.65 -4.34
C PRO A 86 -2.10 19.72 -3.53
N GLN A 87 -3.43 19.87 -3.64
CA GLN A 87 -4.38 18.98 -2.97
C GLN A 87 -4.28 17.54 -3.52
N LEU A 88 -4.16 17.38 -4.83
CA LEU A 88 -3.92 16.07 -5.46
C LEU A 88 -2.59 15.44 -5.00
N ILE A 89 -1.54 16.24 -4.81
CA ILE A 89 -0.26 15.75 -4.26
C ILE A 89 -0.43 15.28 -2.80
N ILE A 90 -1.16 16.02 -1.97
CA ILE A 90 -1.46 15.58 -0.59
C ILE A 90 -2.22 14.25 -0.60
N MET A 91 -3.26 14.14 -1.43
CA MET A 91 -4.00 12.89 -1.62
C MET A 91 -3.08 11.75 -2.04
N THR A 92 -2.15 12.03 -2.95
CA THR A 92 -1.16 11.04 -3.42
C THR A 92 -0.27 10.54 -2.28
N ILE A 93 0.19 11.44 -1.43
CA ILE A 93 0.99 11.09 -0.25
C ILE A 93 0.14 10.26 0.74
N LEU A 94 -1.12 10.63 0.97
CA LEU A 94 -2.02 9.87 1.83
C LEU A 94 -2.27 8.46 1.29
N MET A 95 -2.52 8.31 -0.01
CA MET A 95 -2.70 6.99 -0.66
C MET A 95 -1.43 6.14 -0.54
N PHE A 96 -0.25 6.73 -0.77
CA PHE A 96 1.02 6.01 -0.68
C PHE A 96 1.28 5.52 0.75
N ILE A 97 1.12 6.40 1.74
CA ILE A 97 1.36 6.09 3.16
C ILE A 97 0.30 5.12 3.71
N GLY A 98 -0.97 5.31 3.31
CA GLY A 98 -2.10 4.47 3.70
C GLY A 98 -2.13 3.10 3.03
N GLY A 99 -1.39 2.92 1.94
CA GLY A 99 -1.30 1.67 1.20
C GLY A 99 -0.78 0.50 2.02
N GLU A 100 -1.26 -0.70 1.71
CA GLU A 100 -0.91 -1.94 2.42
C GLU A 100 0.61 -2.21 2.45
N GLY A 101 1.30 -1.94 1.33
CA GLY A 101 2.75 -2.08 1.23
C GLY A 101 3.52 -1.15 2.19
N PHE A 102 3.09 0.11 2.36
CA PHE A 102 3.75 1.05 3.26
C PHE A 102 3.38 0.79 4.72
N THR A 103 2.10 0.55 5.01
CA THR A 103 1.62 0.30 6.38
C THR A 103 2.19 -0.98 6.98
N SER A 104 2.37 -2.03 6.16
CA SER A 104 3.05 -3.26 6.59
C SER A 104 4.52 -3.00 6.94
N MET A 105 5.25 -2.24 6.10
CA MET A 105 6.62 -1.82 6.38
C MET A 105 6.74 -0.94 7.63
N ALA A 106 5.86 0.06 7.79
CA ALA A 106 5.83 0.93 8.97
C ALA A 106 5.54 0.12 10.25
N GLY A 107 4.67 -0.89 10.16
CA GLY A 107 4.40 -1.83 11.24
C GLY A 107 5.64 -2.63 11.67
N LEU A 108 6.49 -3.04 10.72
CA LEU A 108 7.77 -3.71 11.04
C LEU A 108 8.70 -2.81 11.85
N PHE A 109 8.92 -1.58 11.37
CA PHE A 109 9.81 -0.62 12.07
C PHE A 109 9.28 -0.29 13.47
N LEU A 110 7.97 -0.10 13.62
CA LEU A 110 7.36 0.21 14.90
C LEU A 110 7.47 -0.96 15.89
N SER A 111 7.24 -2.20 15.43
CA SER A 111 7.39 -3.40 16.25
C SER A 111 8.83 -3.55 16.74
N ASN A 112 9.81 -3.34 15.86
CA ASN A 112 11.23 -3.42 16.21
C ASN A 112 11.62 -2.36 17.23
N PHE A 113 11.19 -1.10 17.03
CA PHE A 113 11.51 -0.01 17.93
C PHE A 113 10.93 -0.22 19.34
N ILE A 114 9.74 -0.81 19.44
CA ILE A 114 9.12 -1.16 20.72
C ILE A 114 9.90 -2.31 21.40
N SER A 115 10.28 -3.34 20.64
CA SER A 115 11.07 -4.47 21.17
C SER A 115 12.43 -4.03 21.70
N GLU A 116 13.13 -3.15 20.97
CA GLU A 116 14.43 -2.61 21.39
C GLU A 116 14.31 -1.80 22.69
N LYS A 117 13.24 -1.01 22.83
CA LYS A 117 13.00 -0.23 24.05
C LYS A 117 12.66 -1.09 25.26
N ASN A 118 11.96 -2.21 25.07
CA ASN A 118 11.63 -3.14 26.16
C ASN A 118 12.86 -3.91 26.65
N ASN A 119 13.75 -4.35 25.74
CA ASN A 119 14.99 -5.05 26.11
C ASN A 119 15.98 -4.17 26.89
N VAL A 120 15.90 -2.84 26.77
CA VAL A 120 16.73 -1.89 27.53
C VAL A 120 16.16 -1.60 28.93
N ILE A 121 14.96 -2.08 29.25
CA ILE A 121 14.27 -1.82 30.53
C ILE A 121 14.35 -3.04 31.48
N ASP A 122 14.80 -4.21 31.00
CA ASP A 122 14.64 -5.50 31.69
C ASP A 122 15.94 -6.25 32.02
N ASP A 123 17.03 -5.55 32.32
CA ASP A 123 18.27 -6.16 32.84
C ASP A 123 18.23 -6.47 34.36
N GLY A 124 17.04 -6.60 34.94
CA GLY A 124 16.80 -6.50 36.39
C GLY A 124 16.25 -7.71 37.16
N GLU A 125 15.99 -8.89 36.57
CA GLU A 125 15.51 -10.06 37.36
C GLU A 125 16.21 -11.38 36.99
N ILE A 126 17.10 -11.82 37.91
CA ILE A 126 17.76 -13.12 37.90
C ILE A 126 16.80 -14.16 38.51
N GLU A 127 16.22 -15.04 37.70
CA GLU A 127 15.47 -16.20 38.21
C GLU A 127 16.40 -17.38 38.53
N LEU A 128 16.21 -17.90 39.75
CA LEU A 128 16.98 -18.94 40.43
C LEU A 128 16.19 -20.27 40.41
N GLY A 129 16.74 -21.36 39.87
CA GLY A 129 16.32 -22.71 40.32
C GLY A 129 16.35 -23.91 39.34
N ASN A 130 17.40 -24.76 39.50
CA ASN A 130 17.42 -26.25 39.52
C ASN A 130 17.14 -27.12 38.25
N PRO A 131 17.55 -28.42 38.23
CA PRO A 131 18.92 -28.95 38.14
C PRO A 131 19.17 -29.86 36.90
N LYS A 132 20.45 -30.13 36.62
CA LYS A 132 21.05 -30.93 35.51
C LYS A 132 20.48 -32.35 35.27
N PRO A 133 20.64 -32.87 34.04
CA PRO A 133 21.21 -34.20 33.80
C PRO A 133 22.67 -34.10 33.34
N GLU A 134 23.47 -35.09 33.75
CA GLU A 134 24.91 -35.19 33.59
C GLU A 134 25.36 -35.55 32.16
N ASN A 135 26.61 -35.16 31.86
CA ASN A 135 27.47 -35.54 30.73
C ASN A 135 27.55 -34.64 29.49
N LEU A 136 27.42 -33.32 29.65
CA LEU A 136 28.04 -32.34 28.75
C LEU A 136 28.68 -31.22 29.59
N ASN A 137 29.85 -30.72 29.21
CA ASN A 137 30.50 -29.57 29.87
C ASN A 137 29.51 -28.38 29.91
N PRO A 138 28.99 -27.97 31.09
CA PRO A 138 27.91 -26.99 31.18
C PRO A 138 28.33 -25.60 30.72
N GLU A 139 29.60 -25.25 30.95
CA GLU A 139 30.17 -23.95 30.56
C GLU A 139 30.25 -23.80 29.05
N GLN A 140 30.62 -24.87 28.32
CA GLN A 140 30.68 -24.85 26.86
C GLN A 140 29.29 -24.87 26.21
N LEU A 141 28.30 -25.54 26.82
CA LEU A 141 26.93 -25.55 26.31
C LEU A 141 26.20 -24.23 26.63
N ALA A 142 26.46 -23.61 27.78
CA ALA A 142 25.89 -22.32 28.16
C ALA A 142 26.52 -21.15 27.40
N GLN A 143 27.84 -21.16 27.17
CA GLN A 143 28.49 -20.16 26.31
C GLN A 143 28.09 -20.34 24.84
N ASN A 144 28.10 -21.56 24.29
CA ASN A 144 27.64 -21.76 22.92
C ASN A 144 26.14 -21.43 22.76
N LYS A 145 25.28 -21.75 23.73
CA LYS A 145 23.86 -21.33 23.66
C LYS A 145 23.73 -19.82 23.78
N GLY A 146 24.39 -19.17 24.73
CA GLY A 146 24.31 -17.73 24.94
C GLY A 146 24.87 -16.92 23.77
N GLU A 147 26.00 -17.34 23.20
CA GLU A 147 26.59 -16.72 22.01
C GLU A 147 25.76 -16.99 20.74
N THR A 148 25.25 -18.21 20.55
CA THR A 148 24.39 -18.53 19.39
C THR A 148 23.03 -17.83 19.49
N PHE A 149 22.49 -17.67 20.70
CA PHE A 149 21.22 -16.98 20.95
C PHE A 149 21.35 -15.46 20.72
N ASN A 150 22.38 -14.82 21.30
CA ASN A 150 22.66 -13.40 21.07
C ASN A 150 23.00 -13.10 19.59
N ASN A 151 23.75 -13.98 18.93
CA ASN A 151 24.07 -13.83 17.51
C ASN A 151 22.83 -14.01 16.62
N GLY A 152 21.93 -14.94 16.97
CA GLY A 152 20.68 -15.19 16.25
C GLY A 152 19.70 -14.02 16.33
N GLU A 153 19.50 -13.45 17.52
CA GLU A 153 18.63 -12.28 17.71
C GLU A 153 19.20 -11.03 17.03
N HIS A 154 20.51 -10.82 17.11
CA HIS A 154 21.18 -9.71 16.43
C HIS A 154 21.06 -9.81 14.90
N LEU A 155 21.18 -11.03 14.35
CA LEU A 155 21.02 -11.30 12.91
C LEU A 155 19.57 -11.11 12.46
N LEU A 156 18.61 -11.55 13.27
CA LEU A 156 17.18 -11.38 13.02
C LEU A 156 16.81 -9.90 12.96
N TYR A 157 17.24 -9.10 13.94
CA TYR A 157 16.97 -7.66 13.99
C TYR A 157 17.49 -6.94 12.74
N HIS A 158 18.76 -7.16 12.38
CA HIS A 158 19.37 -6.55 11.20
C HIS A 158 18.68 -6.99 9.91
N SER A 159 18.26 -8.25 9.84
CA SER A 159 17.51 -8.78 8.69
C SER A 159 16.14 -8.12 8.53
N ILE A 160 15.40 -7.88 9.63
CA ILE A 160 14.10 -7.21 9.57
C ILE A 160 14.25 -5.74 9.16
N MET A 161 15.24 -5.04 9.71
CA MET A 161 15.54 -3.66 9.30
C MET A 161 15.89 -3.59 7.81
N PHE A 162 16.72 -4.51 7.35
CA PHE A 162 17.05 -4.63 5.93
C PHE A 162 15.81 -4.92 5.06
N LEU A 163 14.92 -5.82 5.50
CA LEU A 163 13.67 -6.12 4.81
C LEU A 163 12.81 -4.85 4.65
N GLY A 164 12.72 -4.01 5.68
CA GLY A 164 12.03 -2.71 5.61
C GLY A 164 12.61 -1.81 4.51
N PHE A 165 13.94 -1.71 4.40
CA PHE A 165 14.59 -0.96 3.32
C PHE A 165 14.35 -1.56 1.93
N VAL A 166 14.33 -2.89 1.80
CA VAL A 166 14.01 -3.56 0.53
C VAL A 166 12.58 -3.25 0.10
N ILE A 167 11.61 -3.30 1.03
CA ILE A 167 10.22 -2.92 0.75
C ILE A 167 10.15 -1.46 0.31
N LEU A 168 10.76 -0.54 1.05
CA LEU A 168 10.78 0.88 0.68
C LEU A 168 11.36 1.10 -0.72
N GLY A 169 12.50 0.47 -1.01
CA GLY A 169 13.15 0.53 -2.32
C GLY A 169 12.24 0.00 -3.43
N TYR A 170 11.57 -1.13 -3.21
CA TYR A 170 10.60 -1.68 -4.15
C TYR A 170 9.44 -0.71 -4.43
N LEU A 171 8.82 -0.18 -3.37
CA LEU A 171 7.71 0.78 -3.48
C LEU A 171 8.13 2.00 -4.31
N LEU A 172 9.30 2.58 -4.03
CA LEU A 172 9.81 3.74 -4.76
C LEU A 172 10.15 3.42 -6.22
N ILE A 173 10.84 2.32 -6.49
CA ILE A 173 11.27 1.95 -7.86
C ILE A 173 10.05 1.71 -8.74
N VAL A 174 9.07 0.94 -8.28
CA VAL A 174 7.87 0.63 -9.09
C VAL A 174 7.05 1.89 -9.35
N ASN A 175 6.86 2.75 -8.35
CA ASN A 175 6.10 3.99 -8.54
C ASN A 175 6.83 5.02 -9.41
N ILE A 176 8.16 5.16 -9.28
CA ILE A 176 8.95 6.05 -10.14
C ILE A 176 8.90 5.55 -11.60
N LEU A 177 9.12 4.25 -11.81
CA LEU A 177 9.09 3.67 -13.15
C LEU A 177 7.69 3.73 -13.78
N GLY A 178 6.65 3.40 -13.00
CA GLY A 178 5.26 3.50 -13.44
C GLY A 178 4.86 4.93 -13.80
N SER A 179 5.21 5.90 -12.96
CA SER A 179 4.92 7.31 -13.22
C SER A 179 5.68 7.83 -14.43
N ALA A 180 6.92 7.39 -14.64
CA ALA A 180 7.68 7.71 -15.84
C ALA A 180 7.00 7.14 -17.09
N MET A 181 6.54 5.89 -17.06
CA MET A 181 5.84 5.27 -18.19
C MET A 181 4.52 5.97 -18.53
N VAL A 182 3.69 6.29 -17.52
CA VAL A 182 2.45 7.05 -17.72
C VAL A 182 2.74 8.44 -18.29
N PHE A 183 3.73 9.14 -17.75
CA PHE A 183 4.15 10.47 -18.21
C PHE A 183 4.65 10.45 -19.65
N LEU A 184 5.49 9.46 -20.01
CA LEU A 184 5.98 9.27 -21.37
C LEU A 184 4.82 8.97 -22.33
N TYR A 185 3.90 8.08 -21.95
CA TYR A 185 2.75 7.73 -22.79
C TYR A 185 1.89 8.96 -23.11
N ILE A 186 1.49 9.72 -22.10
CA ILE A 186 0.67 10.95 -22.28
C ILE A 186 1.48 12.00 -23.04
N SER A 187 2.81 11.99 -22.94
CA SER A 187 3.64 12.92 -23.68
C SER A 187 3.75 12.59 -25.17
N PHE A 188 3.81 11.31 -25.53
CA PHE A 188 3.90 10.86 -26.92
C PHE A 188 2.52 10.82 -27.61
N VAL A 189 1.46 10.47 -26.89
CA VAL A 189 0.11 10.32 -27.45
C VAL A 189 -0.67 11.63 -27.35
N SER A 190 -0.77 12.35 -28.46
CA SER A 190 -1.46 13.64 -28.56
C SER A 190 -2.92 13.58 -28.09
N SER A 191 -3.64 12.47 -28.35
CA SER A 191 -5.03 12.29 -27.91
C SER A 191 -5.18 12.25 -26.39
N ALA A 192 -4.31 11.53 -25.68
CA ALA A 192 -4.34 11.49 -24.22
C ALA A 192 -3.96 12.86 -23.62
N ARG A 193 -2.99 13.55 -24.24
CA ARG A 193 -2.57 14.89 -23.84
C ARG A 193 -3.67 15.92 -24.01
N SER A 194 -4.39 15.91 -25.13
CA SER A 194 -5.45 16.89 -25.40
C SER A 194 -6.63 16.72 -24.43
N THR A 195 -7.03 15.47 -24.16
CA THR A 195 -8.05 15.13 -23.16
C THR A 195 -7.69 15.62 -21.76
N LEU A 196 -6.43 15.46 -21.35
CA LEU A 196 -5.98 15.92 -20.04
C LEU A 196 -5.94 17.46 -19.95
N LYS A 197 -5.46 18.12 -21.02
CA LYS A 197 -5.42 19.58 -21.11
C LYS A 197 -6.82 20.20 -21.13
N SER A 198 -7.80 19.58 -21.79
CA SER A 198 -9.18 20.09 -21.79
C SER A 198 -9.81 20.07 -20.40
N LYS A 199 -9.33 19.19 -19.51
CA LYS A 199 -9.74 19.12 -18.09
C LYS A 199 -8.89 19.98 -17.16
N GLY A 200 -7.97 20.79 -17.70
CA GLY A 200 -7.11 21.68 -16.92
C GLY A 200 -6.14 20.97 -15.96
N LEU A 201 -5.84 19.69 -16.20
CA LEU A 201 -4.99 18.87 -15.33
C LEU A 201 -3.52 18.94 -15.77
N ASN A 202 -2.61 19.01 -14.79
CA ASN A 202 -1.18 18.97 -15.07
C ASN A 202 -0.74 17.52 -15.35
N LEU A 203 0.01 17.33 -16.44
CA LEU A 203 0.52 16.02 -16.88
C LEU A 203 1.37 15.34 -15.80
N PHE A 204 2.21 16.09 -15.11
CA PHE A 204 3.13 15.54 -14.10
C PHE A 204 2.36 15.04 -12.87
N THR A 205 1.48 15.89 -12.33
CA THR A 205 0.61 15.53 -11.20
C THR A 205 -0.26 14.33 -11.54
N PHE A 206 -0.88 14.32 -12.73
CA PHE A 206 -1.72 13.21 -13.18
C PHE A 206 -0.95 11.89 -13.23
N SER A 207 0.29 11.91 -13.74
CA SER A 207 1.10 10.70 -13.90
C SER A 207 1.47 10.08 -12.56
N ILE A 208 1.93 10.91 -11.61
CA ILE A 208 2.30 10.46 -10.26
C ILE A 208 1.06 9.98 -9.51
N PHE A 209 -0.02 10.77 -9.53
CA PHE A 209 -1.27 10.46 -8.83
C PHE A 209 -1.86 9.15 -9.31
N THR A 210 -2.02 8.99 -10.63
CA THR A 210 -2.58 7.78 -11.24
C THR A 210 -1.74 6.58 -10.88
N THR A 211 -0.41 6.66 -11.03
CA THR A 211 0.47 5.52 -10.74
C THR A 211 0.37 5.08 -9.29
N ILE A 212 0.45 6.02 -8.34
CA ILE A 212 0.38 5.68 -6.92
C ILE A 212 -1.00 5.13 -6.56
N SER A 213 -2.07 5.73 -7.07
CA SER A 213 -3.43 5.23 -6.88
C SER A 213 -3.60 3.82 -7.41
N SER A 214 -3.16 3.53 -8.64
CA SER A 214 -3.25 2.20 -9.22
C SER A 214 -2.37 1.20 -8.46
N PHE A 215 -1.15 1.59 -8.07
CA PHE A 215 -0.20 0.75 -7.35
C PHE A 215 -0.70 0.38 -5.95
N THR A 216 -1.30 1.32 -5.21
CA THR A 216 -1.88 1.03 -3.89
C THR A 216 -3.26 0.40 -3.99
N ASN A 217 -3.78 0.24 -5.22
CA ASN A 217 -5.13 -0.22 -5.50
C ASN A 217 -6.19 0.70 -4.85
N CYS A 218 -5.95 2.01 -4.85
CA CYS A 218 -6.89 2.99 -4.31
C CYS A 218 -8.12 3.14 -5.20
N GLY A 219 -7.95 3.59 -6.44
CA GLY A 219 -9.04 3.80 -7.40
C GLY A 219 -9.40 5.23 -7.72
N PHE A 220 -8.74 6.17 -7.05
CA PHE A 220 -8.88 7.57 -7.40
C PHE A 220 -8.13 7.89 -8.67
N ILE A 221 -8.78 8.61 -9.57
CA ILE A 221 -8.14 9.21 -10.75
C ILE A 221 -8.48 10.71 -10.74
N PRO A 222 -7.58 11.61 -11.18
CA PRO A 222 -7.82 13.05 -11.14
C PRO A 222 -8.96 13.56 -12.05
N THR A 223 -9.61 12.68 -12.80
CA THR A 223 -10.74 12.96 -13.69
C THR A 223 -12.06 12.53 -13.04
N ASN A 224 -13.12 13.30 -13.27
CA ASN A 224 -14.43 13.03 -12.64
C ASN A 224 -15.07 11.72 -13.13
N GLU A 225 -14.87 11.36 -14.39
CA GLU A 225 -15.38 10.13 -15.00
C GLU A 225 -14.37 8.96 -14.89
N ASN A 226 -13.39 9.05 -14.00
CA ASN A 226 -12.34 8.04 -13.83
C ASN A 226 -11.63 7.76 -15.18
N MET A 227 -11.25 6.51 -15.47
CA MET A 227 -10.56 6.12 -16.71
C MET A 227 -11.46 6.00 -17.94
N VAL A 228 -12.77 6.26 -17.83
CA VAL A 228 -13.71 6.22 -18.96
C VAL A 228 -13.26 7.16 -20.09
N VAL A 229 -12.70 8.32 -19.73
CA VAL A 229 -12.22 9.35 -20.67
C VAL A 229 -11.01 8.88 -21.50
N PHE A 230 -10.31 7.85 -21.01
CA PHE A 230 -9.16 7.24 -21.67
C PHE A 230 -9.48 5.87 -22.28
N ASN A 231 -10.76 5.51 -22.47
CA ASN A 231 -11.17 4.20 -22.99
C ASN A 231 -10.57 3.84 -24.37
N LYS A 232 -10.31 4.82 -25.23
CA LYS A 232 -9.64 4.64 -26.53
C LYS A 232 -8.11 4.51 -26.42
N ASN A 233 -7.52 4.92 -25.29
CA ASN A 233 -6.08 4.94 -25.08
C ASN A 233 -5.57 3.62 -24.50
N SER A 234 -5.64 2.55 -25.30
CA SER A 234 -5.25 1.19 -24.93
C SER A 234 -3.88 1.07 -24.26
N GLY A 235 -2.87 1.82 -24.72
CA GLY A 235 -1.53 1.74 -24.14
C GLY A 235 -1.43 2.31 -22.73
N LEU A 236 -2.20 3.36 -22.40
CA LEU A 236 -2.26 3.88 -21.04
C LEU A 236 -2.85 2.84 -20.08
N LEU A 237 -3.95 2.21 -20.52
CA LEU A 237 -4.65 1.18 -19.75
C LEU A 237 -3.74 -0.03 -19.48
N LEU A 238 -2.94 -0.45 -20.45
CA LEU A 238 -1.97 -1.54 -20.28
C LEU A 238 -0.89 -1.21 -19.25
N VAL A 239 -0.36 0.02 -19.27
CA VAL A 239 0.62 0.48 -18.26
C VAL A 239 -0.01 0.45 -16.87
N ILE A 240 -1.24 0.96 -16.75
CA ILE A 240 -1.96 0.98 -15.47
C ILE A 240 -2.27 -0.45 -14.98
N ILE A 241 -2.73 -1.36 -15.85
CA ILE A 241 -2.93 -2.77 -15.49
C ILE A 241 -1.63 -3.37 -14.92
N ALA A 242 -0.50 -3.14 -15.58
CA ALA A 242 0.78 -3.65 -15.12
C ALA A 242 1.15 -3.10 -13.73
N VAL A 243 0.98 -1.79 -13.52
CA VAL A 243 1.25 -1.14 -12.22
C VAL A 243 0.29 -1.65 -11.13
N ALA A 244 -1.01 -1.79 -11.44
CA ALA A 244 -2.02 -2.26 -10.49
C ALA A 244 -1.81 -3.72 -10.08
N LEU A 245 -1.36 -4.57 -11.00
CA LEU A 245 -0.98 -5.96 -10.69
C LEU A 245 0.29 -6.03 -9.85
N LEU A 246 1.28 -5.18 -10.12
CA LEU A 246 2.50 -5.05 -9.32
C LEU A 246 2.24 -4.45 -7.93
N GLY A 247 1.07 -3.87 -7.68
CA GLY A 247 0.62 -3.47 -6.37
C GLY A 247 0.38 -4.64 -5.42
N ASN A 248 -0.67 -4.56 -4.61
CA ASN A 248 -1.05 -5.58 -3.63
C ASN A 248 -1.10 -7.04 -4.17
N PRO A 249 -1.54 -7.31 -5.43
CA PRO A 249 -1.74 -8.69 -5.90
C PRO A 249 -0.45 -9.49 -6.07
N LEU A 250 0.56 -8.88 -6.71
CA LEU A 250 1.86 -9.51 -6.95
C LEU A 250 2.89 -9.14 -5.89
N PHE A 251 2.57 -8.21 -4.97
CA PHE A 251 3.48 -7.74 -3.93
C PHE A 251 4.25 -8.88 -3.23
N PRO A 252 3.62 -9.98 -2.76
CA PRO A 252 4.36 -11.04 -2.06
C PRO A 252 5.39 -11.77 -2.93
N MET A 253 5.10 -11.97 -4.22
CA MET A 253 6.00 -12.65 -5.14
C MET A 253 7.11 -11.73 -5.61
N CYS A 254 6.77 -10.50 -5.98
CA CYS A 254 7.72 -9.47 -6.37
C CYS A 254 8.69 -9.15 -5.24
N LEU A 255 8.21 -9.05 -3.99
CA LEU A 255 9.06 -8.83 -2.82
C LEU A 255 10.10 -9.94 -2.65
N ARG A 256 9.70 -11.21 -2.73
CA ARG A 256 10.66 -12.34 -2.67
C ARG A 256 11.67 -12.28 -3.81
N PHE A 257 11.20 -11.97 -5.01
CA PHE A 257 12.08 -11.82 -6.18
C PHE A 257 13.09 -10.70 -5.95
N SER A 258 12.67 -9.55 -5.43
CA SER A 258 13.56 -8.44 -5.08
C SER A 258 14.61 -8.81 -4.04
N ILE A 259 14.23 -9.54 -2.98
CA ILE A 259 15.18 -10.04 -1.96
C ILE A 259 16.19 -10.99 -2.60
N TRP A 260 15.73 -11.91 -3.45
CA TRP A 260 16.59 -12.87 -4.15
C TRP A 260 17.59 -12.17 -5.10
N VAL A 261 17.11 -11.20 -5.89
CA VAL A 261 17.98 -10.38 -6.76
C VAL A 261 19.01 -9.63 -5.93
N MET A 262 18.61 -9.04 -4.81
CA MET A 262 19.53 -8.29 -3.95
C MET A 262 20.60 -9.20 -3.32
N GLY A 263 20.22 -10.40 -2.87
CA GLY A 263 21.16 -11.39 -2.35
C GLY A 263 22.15 -11.91 -3.41
N LYS A 264 21.75 -11.94 -4.68
CA LYS A 264 22.62 -12.29 -5.81
C LYS A 264 23.54 -11.13 -6.24
N CYS A 265 23.05 -9.91 -6.22
CA CYS A 265 23.77 -8.74 -6.72
C CYS A 265 24.76 -8.15 -5.70
N VAL A 266 24.49 -8.31 -4.40
CA VAL A 266 25.26 -7.64 -3.34
C VAL A 266 25.78 -8.69 -2.37
N ASN A 267 27.04 -9.13 -2.56
CA ASN A 267 27.69 -10.16 -1.74
C ASN A 267 27.65 -9.86 -0.23
N LYS A 268 27.70 -8.58 0.18
CA LYS A 268 27.66 -8.17 1.59
C LYS A 268 26.32 -8.40 2.29
N VAL A 269 25.22 -8.54 1.54
CA VAL A 269 23.88 -8.77 2.10
C VAL A 269 23.32 -10.15 1.76
N GLY A 270 24.12 -11.00 1.08
CA GLY A 270 23.73 -12.35 0.70
C GLY A 270 23.27 -13.18 1.90
N ASP A 271 24.03 -13.14 3.00
CA ASP A 271 23.72 -13.89 4.22
C ASP A 271 22.38 -13.45 4.85
N TYR A 272 22.08 -12.15 4.86
CA TYR A 272 20.81 -11.61 5.35
C TYR A 272 19.64 -12.00 4.44
N CYS A 273 19.82 -11.90 3.12
CA CYS A 273 18.80 -12.30 2.14
C CYS A 273 18.49 -13.79 2.22
N ASP A 274 19.51 -14.64 2.35
CA ASP A 274 19.35 -16.09 2.49
C ASP A 274 18.67 -16.44 3.81
N TYR A 275 19.02 -15.75 4.90
CA TYR A 275 18.34 -15.89 6.19
C TYR A 275 16.87 -15.49 6.09
N LEU A 276 16.56 -14.35 5.46
CA LEU A 276 15.18 -13.87 5.25
C LEU A 276 14.33 -14.86 4.45
N LEU A 277 14.89 -15.43 3.37
CA LEU A 277 14.16 -16.34 2.49
C LEU A 277 13.93 -17.72 3.11
N LYS A 278 14.83 -18.17 4.00
CA LYS A 278 14.72 -19.45 4.73
C LYS A 278 13.83 -19.35 5.97
N ASN A 279 13.96 -18.27 6.76
CA ASN A 279 13.28 -18.12 8.06
C ASN A 279 12.03 -17.25 8.02
N THR A 280 11.26 -17.34 6.93
CA THR A 280 10.00 -16.58 6.72
C THR A 280 8.98 -16.63 7.86
N ARG A 281 8.95 -17.72 8.63
CA ARG A 281 8.03 -17.89 9.77
C ARG A 281 8.48 -17.15 11.02
N GLU A 282 9.78 -17.05 11.26
CA GLU A 282 10.36 -16.41 12.46
C GLU A 282 10.31 -14.88 12.36
N ILE A 283 10.33 -14.35 11.13
CA ILE A 283 10.26 -12.92 10.85
C ILE A 283 8.85 -12.34 11.11
N GLY A 284 7.81 -13.17 11.03
CA GLY A 284 6.43 -12.75 11.32
C GLY A 284 5.85 -11.68 10.37
N PHE A 285 6.50 -11.37 9.23
CA PHE A 285 5.98 -10.39 8.28
C PHE A 285 4.80 -10.96 7.48
N PRO A 286 3.60 -10.34 7.53
CA PRO A 286 2.39 -10.92 6.93
C PRO A 286 2.52 -11.21 5.43
N HIS A 287 3.27 -10.38 4.68
CA HIS A 287 3.39 -10.50 3.22
C HIS A 287 4.59 -11.32 2.76
N LEU A 288 5.49 -11.74 3.67
CA LEU A 288 6.64 -12.58 3.31
C LEU A 288 6.25 -14.07 3.40
N PHE A 289 5.39 -14.52 2.49
CA PHE A 289 5.00 -15.92 2.43
C PHE A 289 6.15 -16.82 1.93
N THR A 290 6.16 -18.09 2.33
CA THR A 290 7.00 -19.13 1.71
C THR A 290 6.72 -19.21 0.20
N THR A 291 7.72 -19.57 -0.63
CA THR A 291 7.61 -19.60 -2.11
C THR A 291 6.33 -20.27 -2.62
N ARG A 292 5.98 -21.45 -2.10
CA ARG A 292 4.76 -22.17 -2.48
C ARG A 292 3.49 -21.37 -2.15
N ARG A 293 3.42 -20.77 -0.95
CA ARG A 293 2.27 -19.98 -0.49
C ARG A 293 2.14 -18.68 -1.29
N SER A 294 3.25 -17.98 -1.56
CA SER A 294 3.27 -16.79 -2.42
C SER A 294 2.74 -17.11 -3.82
N CYS A 295 3.20 -18.21 -4.42
CA CYS A 295 2.70 -18.66 -5.72
C CYS A 295 1.21 -19.05 -5.67
N CYS A 296 0.74 -19.70 -4.60
CA CYS A 296 -0.68 -19.99 -4.43
C CYS A 296 -1.53 -18.70 -4.34
N VAL A 297 -1.11 -17.71 -3.55
CA VAL A 297 -1.84 -16.43 -3.39
C VAL A 297 -1.94 -15.70 -4.73
N VAL A 298 -0.82 -15.56 -5.44
CA VAL A 298 -0.79 -14.96 -6.77
C VAL A 298 -1.64 -15.75 -7.76
N GLY A 299 -1.51 -17.08 -7.75
CA GLY A 299 -2.30 -17.97 -8.60
C GLY A 299 -3.80 -17.81 -8.37
N THR A 300 -4.24 -17.74 -7.11
CA THR A 300 -5.65 -17.52 -6.78
C THR A 300 -6.12 -16.14 -7.25
N ALA A 301 -5.34 -15.08 -7.04
CA ALA A 301 -5.70 -13.74 -7.50
C ALA A 301 -5.84 -13.68 -9.02
N LEU A 302 -4.91 -14.30 -9.76
CA LEU A 302 -4.97 -14.39 -11.22
C LEU A 302 -6.18 -15.20 -11.70
N VAL A 303 -6.54 -16.29 -11.02
CA VAL A 303 -7.74 -17.06 -11.34
C VAL A 303 -8.99 -16.20 -11.21
N PHE A 304 -9.13 -15.40 -10.14
CA PHE A 304 -10.27 -14.49 -10.00
C PHE A 304 -10.34 -13.46 -11.13
N VAL A 305 -9.20 -12.85 -11.50
CA VAL A 305 -9.13 -11.91 -12.62
C VAL A 305 -9.53 -12.57 -13.94
N VAL A 306 -9.07 -13.80 -14.20
CA VAL A 306 -9.42 -14.54 -15.42
C VAL A 306 -10.91 -14.90 -15.45
N VAL A 307 -11.48 -15.37 -14.33
CA VAL A 307 -12.90 -15.67 -14.21
C VAL A 307 -13.74 -14.42 -14.47
N GLN A 308 -13.37 -13.28 -13.89
CA GLN A 308 -14.04 -12.01 -14.17
C GLN A 308 -13.93 -11.62 -15.64
N ALA A 309 -12.74 -11.70 -16.23
CA ALA A 309 -12.54 -11.37 -17.63
C ALA A 309 -13.44 -12.22 -18.53
N VAL A 310 -13.51 -13.53 -18.30
CA VAL A 310 -14.40 -14.44 -19.04
C VAL A 310 -15.87 -14.03 -18.91
N LEU A 311 -16.33 -13.66 -17.72
CA LEU A 311 -17.71 -13.20 -17.50
C LEU A 311 -17.98 -11.87 -18.22
N PHE A 312 -17.06 -10.90 -18.14
CA PHE A 312 -17.19 -9.63 -18.87
C PHE A 312 -17.19 -9.85 -20.39
N PHE A 313 -16.33 -10.73 -20.92
CA PHE A 313 -16.35 -11.11 -22.33
C PHE A 313 -17.67 -11.77 -22.73
N ALA A 314 -18.22 -12.66 -21.90
CA ALA A 314 -19.47 -13.34 -22.23
C ALA A 314 -20.67 -12.38 -22.24
N MET A 315 -20.71 -11.42 -21.31
CA MET A 315 -21.92 -10.64 -21.04
C MET A 315 -21.91 -9.23 -21.64
N GLU A 316 -20.75 -8.56 -21.71
CA GLU A 316 -20.63 -7.15 -22.16
C GLU A 316 -20.05 -7.04 -23.57
N TRP A 317 -19.73 -8.16 -24.22
CA TRP A 317 -19.28 -8.15 -25.59
C TRP A 317 -20.36 -7.73 -26.61
N ASN A 318 -21.57 -7.35 -26.20
CA ASN A 318 -22.51 -6.68 -27.12
C ASN A 318 -23.16 -5.43 -26.54
N SER A 319 -22.66 -4.90 -25.43
CA SER A 319 -23.24 -3.70 -24.82
C SER A 319 -22.94 -2.42 -25.60
N ALA A 320 -23.82 -1.44 -25.48
CA ALA A 320 -23.69 -0.16 -26.18
C ALA A 320 -22.42 0.60 -25.77
N SER A 321 -22.03 0.51 -24.49
CA SER A 321 -20.85 1.20 -23.93
C SER A 321 -19.51 0.72 -24.50
N LEU A 322 -19.44 -0.49 -25.05
CA LEU A 322 -18.22 -1.05 -25.65
C LEU A 322 -18.32 -1.25 -27.18
N LYS A 323 -19.46 -0.95 -27.79
CA LYS A 323 -19.70 -1.14 -29.23
C LYS A 323 -19.03 -0.09 -30.11
N GLU A 324 -18.74 1.08 -29.56
CA GLU A 324 -18.03 2.15 -30.27
C GLU A 324 -16.51 1.93 -30.34
N LEU A 325 -16.00 0.88 -29.68
CA LEU A 325 -14.57 0.59 -29.57
C LEU A 325 -14.13 -0.51 -30.53
N ASN A 326 -12.88 -0.43 -30.96
CA ASN A 326 -12.26 -1.47 -31.77
C ASN A 326 -12.12 -2.77 -30.94
N PRO A 327 -12.28 -3.99 -31.51
CA PRO A 327 -12.08 -5.25 -30.81
C PRO A 327 -10.82 -5.34 -29.91
N PHE A 328 -9.71 -4.72 -30.32
CA PHE A 328 -8.49 -4.65 -29.49
C PHE A 328 -8.67 -3.77 -28.25
N GLU A 329 -9.16 -2.54 -28.43
CA GLU A 329 -9.46 -1.59 -27.34
C GLU A 329 -10.45 -2.18 -26.36
N ARG A 330 -11.44 -2.90 -26.88
CA ARG A 330 -12.44 -3.60 -26.09
C ARG A 330 -11.85 -4.72 -25.22
N THR A 331 -10.95 -5.51 -25.79
CA THR A 331 -10.26 -6.59 -25.07
C THR A 331 -9.46 -6.02 -23.90
N ILE A 332 -8.73 -4.93 -24.15
CA ILE A 332 -7.96 -4.24 -23.11
C ILE A 332 -8.87 -3.60 -22.08
N GLY A 333 -9.99 -3.00 -22.49
CA GLY A 333 -10.97 -2.42 -21.58
C GLY A 333 -11.61 -3.45 -20.65
N VAL A 334 -11.96 -4.63 -21.18
CA VAL A 334 -12.46 -5.75 -20.36
C VAL A 334 -11.39 -6.24 -19.37
N LEU A 335 -10.15 -6.38 -19.83
CA LEU A 335 -9.03 -6.78 -18.96
C LEU A 335 -8.79 -5.75 -17.85
N PHE A 336 -8.79 -4.45 -18.21
CA PHE A 336 -8.65 -3.34 -17.29
C PHE A 336 -9.75 -3.38 -16.23
N GLN A 337 -11.00 -3.51 -16.65
CA GLN A 337 -12.13 -3.56 -15.73
C GLN A 337 -12.01 -4.78 -14.80
N SER A 338 -11.60 -5.95 -15.29
CA SER A 338 -11.48 -7.17 -14.48
C SER A 338 -10.38 -7.07 -13.42
N VAL A 339 -9.22 -6.50 -13.78
CA VAL A 339 -8.13 -6.29 -12.82
C VAL A 339 -8.55 -5.29 -11.74
N ASN A 340 -9.16 -4.17 -12.14
CA ASN A 340 -9.47 -3.08 -11.21
C ASN A 340 -10.71 -3.35 -10.35
N THR A 341 -11.72 -4.06 -10.86
CA THR A 341 -12.92 -4.44 -10.08
C THR A 341 -12.56 -5.27 -8.85
N SER A 342 -11.60 -6.19 -8.99
CA SER A 342 -11.22 -7.08 -7.89
C SER A 342 -10.48 -6.37 -6.77
N GLN A 343 -9.82 -5.24 -7.06
CA GLN A 343 -8.72 -4.75 -6.22
C GLN A 343 -8.61 -3.23 -6.15
N ALA A 344 -8.68 -2.52 -7.27
CA ALA A 344 -8.25 -1.12 -7.36
C ALA A 344 -9.37 -0.09 -7.55
N GLY A 345 -10.63 -0.46 -7.80
CA GLY A 345 -11.75 0.50 -7.89
C GLY A 345 -11.76 1.43 -9.11
N GLU A 346 -10.74 1.41 -9.97
CA GLU A 346 -10.72 2.17 -11.23
C GLU A 346 -11.71 1.60 -12.25
N THR A 347 -12.38 2.48 -12.98
CA THR A 347 -13.44 2.10 -13.93
C THR A 347 -13.20 2.73 -15.29
N ILE A 348 -13.36 1.91 -16.34
CA ILE A 348 -13.28 2.34 -17.75
C ILE A 348 -14.65 2.44 -18.40
N VAL A 349 -15.68 1.92 -17.74
CA VAL A 349 -17.07 1.91 -18.18
C VAL A 349 -17.94 2.41 -17.04
N ASN A 350 -19.03 3.09 -17.40
CA ASN A 350 -19.99 3.56 -16.42
C ASN A 350 -20.71 2.37 -15.77
N LEU A 351 -20.37 2.06 -14.52
CA LEU A 351 -20.98 0.96 -13.76
C LEU A 351 -22.52 0.97 -13.77
N PRO A 352 -23.21 2.12 -13.64
CA PRO A 352 -24.68 2.14 -13.68
C PRO A 352 -25.30 1.74 -15.02
N ALA A 353 -24.52 1.81 -16.11
CA ALA A 353 -24.97 1.46 -17.46
C ALA A 353 -24.74 -0.01 -17.82
N MET A 354 -24.12 -0.80 -16.92
CA MET A 354 -23.80 -2.21 -17.16
C MET A 354 -25.00 -3.12 -16.88
N SER A 355 -24.95 -4.35 -17.39
CA SER A 355 -25.94 -5.37 -17.08
C SER A 355 -26.03 -5.65 -15.58
N THR A 356 -27.26 -5.80 -15.07
CA THR A 356 -27.53 -6.08 -13.64
C THR A 356 -26.80 -7.34 -13.15
N VAL A 357 -26.65 -8.36 -14.00
CA VAL A 357 -25.96 -9.60 -13.61
C VAL A 357 -24.49 -9.36 -13.28
N ILE A 358 -23.84 -8.46 -14.01
CA ILE A 358 -22.43 -8.15 -13.80
C ILE A 358 -22.26 -7.31 -12.55
N LEU A 359 -23.18 -6.37 -12.29
CA LEU A 359 -23.18 -5.62 -11.05
C LEU A 359 -23.25 -6.55 -9.82
N VAL A 360 -24.05 -7.62 -9.89
CA VAL A 360 -24.12 -8.66 -8.86
C VAL A 360 -22.78 -9.42 -8.75
N VAL A 361 -22.18 -9.82 -9.86
CA VAL A 361 -20.87 -10.50 -9.86
C VAL A 361 -19.78 -9.61 -9.26
N ILE A 362 -19.73 -8.33 -9.66
CA ILE A 362 -18.81 -7.33 -9.09
C ILE A 362 -19.01 -7.26 -7.57
N THR A 363 -20.26 -7.16 -7.12
CA THR A 363 -20.62 -7.07 -5.68
C THR A 363 -20.23 -8.31 -4.88
N ILE A 364 -20.22 -9.50 -5.50
CA ILE A 364 -19.82 -10.74 -4.81
C ILE A 364 -18.30 -10.85 -4.68
N ILE A 365 -17.56 -10.25 -5.61
CA ILE A 365 -16.09 -10.37 -5.65
C ILE A 365 -15.40 -9.22 -4.89
N MET A 366 -16.01 -8.04 -4.85
CA MET A 366 -15.62 -6.96 -3.92
C MET A 366 -16.00 -7.32 -2.49
#